data_AF-A0A942UE54-F1
#
_entry.id   AF-A0A942UE54-F1
#
_cell.length_a   1.000
_cell.length_b   1.000
_cell.length_c   1.000
_cell.angle_alpha   90.00
_cell.angle_beta   90.00
_cell.angle_gamma   90.00
#
_symmetry.space_group_name_H-M   'P 1'
#
loop_
_entity.id
_entity.type
_entity.pdbx_description
1 polymer ?
#
loop_
_entity_poly.entity_id
_entity_poly.type
_entity_poly.pdbx_seq_one_letter_code
_entity_poly.pdbx_strand_id
1 'polypeptide(L)'
;MGNLVFVYGTLRRHERNHHLLNGATSIAEQAWTNGILFNTNRGYPTLKNTNDIDVVYGELYEVSESQLARLDELEGYIGEGRNNFYNRVVKTIFTDKEIYHAYAYVMTEQHAQILRGRVEHGDWKVQHVIKQNSFLYYAYGSCMDVERFKLAGVDHHFQNVIGCGVLDGYTLGFTVHLPDGGRADIIEMGGAVEGKAYEVTPDIIPYLFGREGVGSLLYRPAIIDIEINGMVKEALTFIVVQKEEELAPPDHYSEEIFRGGEGTLSEEYLKKIKEKVKSVKGKEMIV
;
A
#
# COMPACT_ATOMS: atom_id res chain seq x y z
N MET A 1 -7.06 -25.79 -12.00
CA MET A 1 -7.79 -24.64 -11.44
C MET A 1 -6.84 -24.01 -10.43
N GLY A 2 -6.56 -22.70 -10.53
CA GLY A 2 -5.71 -22.04 -9.54
C GLY A 2 -6.47 -21.75 -8.25
N ASN A 3 -5.75 -21.65 -7.15
CA ASN A 3 -6.28 -21.29 -5.84
C ASN A 3 -5.87 -19.86 -5.52
N LEU A 4 -6.83 -19.00 -5.15
CA LEU A 4 -6.51 -17.67 -4.67
C LEU A 4 -6.08 -17.71 -3.21
N VAL A 5 -4.96 -17.08 -2.90
CA VAL A 5 -4.39 -16.99 -1.54
C VAL A 5 -4.05 -15.55 -1.22
N PHE A 6 -4.62 -15.05 -0.13
CA PHE A 6 -4.28 -13.75 0.46
C PHE A 6 -3.14 -13.91 1.46
N VAL A 7 -2.06 -13.15 1.26
CA VAL A 7 -0.86 -13.18 2.08
C VAL A 7 -0.61 -11.82 2.72
N TYR A 8 -0.36 -11.80 4.02
CA TYR A 8 -0.32 -10.56 4.83
C TYR A 8 0.96 -10.41 5.68
N GLY A 9 1.88 -11.37 5.58
CA GLY A 9 3.06 -11.47 6.42
C GLY A 9 4.26 -11.97 5.64
N THR A 10 4.96 -12.98 6.17
CA THR A 10 6.26 -13.44 5.63
C THR A 10 6.24 -14.01 4.21
N LEU A 11 5.05 -14.22 3.64
CA LEU A 11 4.83 -14.67 2.26
C LEU A 11 4.71 -13.50 1.26
N ARG A 12 4.55 -12.26 1.74
CA ARG A 12 4.48 -11.06 0.90
C ARG A 12 5.77 -10.84 0.11
N ARG A 13 5.71 -10.10 -0.99
CA ARG A 13 6.88 -9.80 -1.82
C ARG A 13 8.01 -9.19 -0.99
N HIS A 14 9.24 -9.60 -1.28
CA HIS A 14 10.48 -9.27 -0.55
C HIS A 14 10.60 -9.81 0.88
N GLU A 15 9.61 -10.55 1.37
CA GLU A 15 9.71 -11.24 2.66
C GLU A 15 10.35 -12.63 2.53
N ARG A 16 10.88 -13.12 3.66
CA ARG A 16 11.72 -14.33 3.72
C ARG A 16 11.09 -15.60 3.13
N ASN A 17 9.77 -15.74 3.18
CA ASN A 17 9.05 -16.93 2.69
C ASN A 17 8.42 -16.72 1.30
N HIS A 18 8.59 -15.55 0.69
CA HIS A 18 8.02 -15.24 -0.63
C HIS A 18 8.45 -16.22 -1.73
N HIS A 19 9.62 -16.83 -1.59
CA HIS A 19 10.14 -17.83 -2.53
C HIS A 19 9.18 -19.02 -2.77
N LEU A 20 8.25 -19.31 -1.85
CA LEU A 20 7.21 -20.33 -2.03
C LEU A 20 6.16 -19.93 -3.08
N LEU A 21 6.02 -18.63 -3.36
CA LEU A 21 5.13 -18.07 -4.37
C LEU A 21 5.85 -17.79 -5.70
N ASN A 22 7.12 -18.17 -5.86
CA ASN A 22 7.82 -18.00 -7.14
C ASN A 22 7.04 -18.67 -8.28
N GLY A 23 6.75 -17.88 -9.32
CA GLY A 23 5.95 -18.31 -10.48
C GLY A 23 4.43 -18.31 -10.26
N ALA A 24 3.94 -17.91 -9.08
CA ALA A 24 2.52 -17.61 -8.87
C ALA A 24 2.14 -16.31 -9.60
N THR A 25 0.91 -16.22 -10.07
CA THR A 25 0.38 -14.99 -10.68
C THR A 25 -0.01 -14.03 -9.56
N SER A 26 0.54 -12.81 -9.57
CA SER A 26 0.06 -11.73 -8.71
C SER A 26 -1.26 -11.19 -9.28
N ILE A 27 -2.31 -11.22 -8.47
CA ILE A 27 -3.65 -10.73 -8.83
C ILE A 27 -3.83 -9.28 -8.38
N ALA A 28 -3.40 -8.99 -7.14
CA ALA A 28 -3.37 -7.65 -6.59
C ALA A 28 -2.19 -7.48 -5.62
N GLU A 29 -1.46 -6.39 -5.78
CA GLU A 29 -0.43 -5.93 -4.83
C GLU A 29 -1.05 -5.21 -3.63
N GLN A 30 -2.18 -4.53 -3.85
CA GLN A 30 -2.95 -3.83 -2.83
C GLN A 30 -4.27 -4.58 -2.57
N ALA A 31 -4.22 -5.51 -1.62
CA ALA A 31 -5.39 -6.27 -1.19
C ALA A 31 -5.62 -6.09 0.31
N TRP A 32 -6.88 -6.21 0.74
CA TRP A 32 -7.21 -6.17 2.17
C TRP A 32 -8.41 -7.02 2.56
N THR A 33 -8.49 -7.35 3.84
CA THR A 33 -9.62 -8.09 4.44
C THR A 33 -9.85 -7.65 5.87
N ASN A 34 -11.05 -7.89 6.40
CA ASN A 34 -11.37 -7.58 7.80
C ASN A 34 -10.64 -8.54 8.75
N GLY A 35 -10.06 -8.00 9.81
CA GLY A 35 -9.28 -8.77 10.77
C GLY A 35 -8.34 -7.90 11.59
N ILE A 36 -7.69 -8.49 12.58
CA ILE A 36 -6.63 -7.84 13.34
C ILE A 36 -5.33 -8.58 13.10
N LEU A 37 -4.31 -7.84 12.69
CA LEU A 37 -2.96 -8.36 12.55
C LEU A 37 -2.22 -8.19 13.87
N PHE A 38 -1.61 -9.27 14.37
CA PHE A 38 -0.82 -9.26 15.59
C PHE A 38 0.63 -9.62 15.32
N ASN A 39 1.53 -8.96 16.04
CA ASN A 39 2.93 -9.33 16.09
C ASN A 39 3.13 -10.44 17.13
N THR A 40 3.91 -11.45 16.76
CA THR A 40 4.24 -12.60 17.62
C THR A 40 5.58 -12.44 18.35
N ASN A 41 6.37 -11.40 17.99
CA ASN A 41 7.78 -11.21 18.32
C ASN A 41 8.69 -12.38 17.89
N ARG A 42 8.25 -13.19 16.92
CA ARG A 42 9.02 -14.34 16.36
C ARG A 42 9.39 -14.14 14.89
N GLY A 43 9.28 -12.91 14.39
CA GLY A 43 9.59 -12.56 13.00
C GLY A 43 8.50 -12.98 12.00
N TYR A 44 7.26 -13.16 12.45
CA TYR A 44 6.09 -13.34 11.58
C TYR A 44 4.82 -12.78 12.25
N PRO A 45 3.86 -12.24 11.49
CA PRO A 45 2.60 -11.78 12.04
C PRO A 45 1.56 -12.91 12.07
N THR A 46 0.41 -12.61 12.64
CA THR A 46 -0.74 -13.49 12.59
C THR A 46 -2.04 -12.72 12.44
N LEU A 47 -2.88 -13.19 11.53
CA LEU A 47 -4.26 -12.70 11.37
C LEU A 47 -5.17 -13.37 12.39
N LYS A 48 -5.99 -12.57 13.07
CA LYS A 48 -7.13 -13.03 13.87
C LYS A 48 -8.43 -12.48 13.28
N ASN A 49 -9.46 -13.31 13.23
CA ASN A 49 -10.79 -12.85 12.88
C ASN A 49 -11.33 -11.89 13.95
N THR A 50 -12.02 -10.84 13.51
CA THR A 50 -12.79 -9.95 14.38
C THR A 50 -14.13 -9.62 13.72
N ASN A 51 -15.09 -9.21 14.55
CA ASN A 51 -16.34 -8.58 14.09
C ASN A 51 -16.18 -7.05 13.97
N ASP A 52 -15.02 -6.51 14.37
CA ASP A 52 -14.70 -5.09 14.26
C ASP A 52 -14.37 -4.67 12.83
N ILE A 53 -14.26 -3.36 12.63
CA ILE A 53 -13.89 -2.70 11.36
C ILE A 53 -12.37 -2.68 11.10
N ASP A 54 -11.58 -3.40 11.89
CA ASP A 54 -10.13 -3.48 11.70
C ASP A 54 -9.80 -4.16 10.36
N VAL A 55 -8.79 -3.64 9.66
CA VAL A 55 -8.38 -4.09 8.33
C VAL A 55 -6.95 -4.63 8.38
N VAL A 56 -6.72 -5.71 7.63
CA VAL A 56 -5.38 -6.26 7.37
C VAL A 56 -5.05 -6.12 5.90
N TYR A 57 -3.89 -5.51 5.63
CA TYR A 57 -3.38 -5.29 4.28
C TYR A 57 -2.39 -6.38 3.90
N GLY A 58 -2.39 -6.73 2.62
CA GLY A 58 -1.58 -7.80 2.06
C GLY A 58 -1.66 -7.82 0.54
N GLU A 59 -1.32 -8.96 -0.01
CA GLU A 59 -1.24 -9.22 -1.46
C GLU A 59 -2.09 -10.45 -1.79
N LEU A 60 -2.58 -10.52 -3.02
CA LEU A 60 -3.40 -11.61 -3.52
C LEU A 60 -2.70 -12.33 -4.67
N TYR A 61 -2.55 -13.65 -4.55
CA TYR A 61 -1.90 -14.50 -5.55
C TYR A 61 -2.79 -15.65 -5.98
N GLU A 62 -2.68 -16.03 -7.25
CA GLU A 62 -3.17 -17.31 -7.76
C GLU A 62 -2.03 -18.33 -7.72
N VAL A 63 -2.27 -19.43 -6.99
CA VAL A 63 -1.27 -20.48 -6.77
C VAL A 63 -1.75 -21.84 -7.28
N SER A 64 -0.81 -22.67 -7.70
CA SER A 64 -1.08 -24.08 -8.01
C SER A 64 -1.37 -24.89 -6.74
N GLU A 65 -2.00 -26.06 -6.90
CA GLU A 65 -2.18 -27.05 -5.81
C GLU A 65 -0.85 -27.37 -5.09
N SER A 66 0.24 -27.51 -5.85
CA SER A 66 1.57 -27.82 -5.30
C SER A 66 2.16 -26.67 -4.48
N GLN A 67 1.85 -25.43 -4.84
CA GLN A 67 2.23 -24.26 -4.04
C GLN A 67 1.37 -24.21 -2.78
N LEU A 68 0.06 -24.37 -2.92
CA LEU A 68 -0.87 -24.37 -1.80
C LEU A 68 -0.48 -25.40 -0.73
N ALA A 69 -0.12 -26.62 -1.13
CA ALA A 69 0.35 -27.66 -0.20
C ALA A 69 1.64 -27.29 0.54
N ARG A 70 2.56 -26.56 -0.09
CA ARG A 70 3.78 -26.06 0.57
C ARG A 70 3.47 -24.92 1.55
N LEU A 71 2.47 -24.09 1.23
CA LEU A 71 1.98 -23.08 2.16
C LEU A 71 1.30 -23.76 3.37
N ASP A 72 0.52 -24.81 3.15
CA ASP A 72 -0.09 -25.59 4.24
C ASP A 72 0.97 -26.15 5.18
N GLU A 73 2.07 -26.69 4.64
CA GLU A 73 3.20 -27.20 5.43
C GLU A 73 3.86 -26.09 6.26
N LEU A 74 4.16 -24.93 5.65
CA LEU A 74 4.74 -23.78 6.34
C LEU A 74 3.85 -23.30 7.49
N GLU A 75 2.54 -23.20 7.24
CA GLU A 75 1.55 -22.63 8.16
C GLU A 75 1.01 -23.69 9.15
N GLY A 76 1.52 -24.92 9.10
CA GLY A 76 1.10 -26.00 10.00
C GLY A 76 -0.38 -26.37 9.86
N TYR A 77 -0.91 -26.33 8.63
CA TYR A 77 -2.26 -26.76 8.30
C TYR A 77 -2.25 -28.21 7.80
N ILE A 78 -2.96 -29.09 8.50
CA ILE A 78 -3.05 -30.54 8.19
C ILE A 78 -4.48 -30.97 7.85
N GLY A 79 -5.35 -30.02 7.51
CA GLY A 79 -6.73 -30.23 7.09
C GLY A 79 -7.78 -29.64 8.03
N GLU A 80 -9.02 -29.59 7.54
CA GLU A 80 -10.15 -29.03 8.27
C GLU A 80 -10.47 -29.82 9.55
N GLY A 81 -10.82 -29.10 10.63
CA GLY A 81 -11.18 -29.69 11.93
C GLY A 81 -10.00 -30.37 12.67
N ARG A 82 -8.78 -30.26 12.17
CA ARG A 82 -7.57 -30.78 12.80
C ARG A 82 -6.93 -29.77 13.76
N ASN A 83 -5.97 -30.25 14.53
CA ASN A 83 -5.16 -29.40 15.40
C ASN A 83 -4.10 -28.64 14.59
N ASN A 84 -4.52 -27.61 13.88
CA ASN A 84 -3.66 -26.78 13.04
C ASN A 84 -3.02 -25.65 13.84
N PHE A 85 -1.85 -25.20 13.39
CA PHE A 85 -1.26 -23.94 13.89
C PHE A 85 -2.06 -22.75 13.33
N TYR A 86 -2.22 -22.69 12.00
CA TYR A 86 -3.18 -21.83 11.33
C TYR A 86 -4.29 -22.64 10.65
N ASN A 87 -5.53 -22.19 10.75
CA ASN A 87 -6.61 -22.67 9.90
C ASN A 87 -6.59 -21.95 8.56
N ARG A 88 -6.66 -22.71 7.46
CA ARG A 88 -6.95 -22.15 6.15
C ARG A 88 -8.45 -21.90 6.01
N VAL A 89 -8.85 -20.64 5.89
CA VAL A 89 -10.25 -20.22 5.77
C VAL A 89 -10.45 -19.39 4.51
N VAL A 90 -11.65 -19.40 3.94
CA VAL A 90 -11.99 -18.50 2.84
C VAL A 90 -12.39 -17.15 3.43
N LYS A 91 -11.78 -16.06 2.94
CA LYS A 91 -12.11 -14.69 3.30
C LYS A 91 -12.51 -13.88 2.07
N THR A 92 -13.38 -12.90 2.28
CA THR A 92 -13.62 -11.84 1.31
C THR A 92 -12.40 -10.92 1.27
N ILE A 93 -11.82 -10.75 0.10
CA ILE A 93 -10.65 -9.92 -0.17
C ILE A 93 -11.09 -8.78 -1.07
N PHE A 94 -10.83 -7.56 -0.63
CA PHE A 94 -11.09 -6.35 -1.38
C PHE A 94 -9.80 -5.92 -2.10
N THR A 95 -9.96 -5.39 -3.30
CA THR A 95 -8.88 -4.81 -4.12
C THR A 95 -9.43 -3.58 -4.82
N ASP A 96 -8.57 -2.81 -5.47
CA ASP A 96 -9.00 -1.67 -6.31
C ASP A 96 -9.75 -2.11 -7.58
N LYS A 97 -9.63 -3.38 -7.98
CA LYS A 97 -10.22 -3.94 -9.21
C LYS A 97 -11.60 -4.52 -8.93
N GLU A 98 -11.65 -5.53 -8.06
CA GLU A 98 -12.87 -6.27 -7.72
C GLU A 98 -12.74 -6.97 -6.36
N ILE A 99 -13.81 -7.64 -5.94
CA ILE A 99 -13.87 -8.42 -4.71
C ILE A 99 -13.63 -9.89 -5.03
N TYR A 100 -12.71 -10.52 -4.29
CA TYR A 100 -12.36 -11.93 -4.42
C TYR A 100 -12.73 -12.73 -3.18
N HIS A 101 -12.85 -14.05 -3.35
CA HIS A 101 -12.85 -15.01 -2.24
C HIS A 101 -11.58 -15.83 -2.31
N ALA A 102 -10.74 -15.73 -1.28
CA ALA A 102 -9.42 -16.36 -1.27
C ALA A 102 -9.16 -17.07 0.05
N TYR A 103 -8.27 -18.06 0.01
CA TYR A 103 -7.74 -18.66 1.22
C TYR A 103 -6.87 -17.66 1.97
N ALA A 104 -7.03 -17.60 3.29
CA ALA A 104 -6.11 -16.95 4.21
C ALA A 104 -5.85 -17.88 5.40
N TYR A 105 -4.64 -17.84 5.92
CA TYR A 105 -4.27 -18.56 7.14
C TYR A 105 -4.64 -17.70 8.34
N VAL A 106 -5.46 -18.23 9.26
CA VAL A 106 -5.92 -17.53 10.46
C VAL A 106 -5.54 -18.36 11.67
N MET A 107 -4.95 -17.71 12.68
CA MET A 107 -4.45 -18.41 13.86
C MET A 107 -5.56 -19.11 14.62
N THR A 108 -5.26 -20.33 15.07
CA THR A 108 -6.17 -21.07 15.94
C THR A 108 -6.12 -20.52 17.37
N GLU A 109 -7.26 -20.50 18.06
CA GLU A 109 -7.34 -19.97 19.44
C GLU A 109 -6.41 -20.71 20.42
N GLN A 110 -6.05 -21.96 20.11
CA GLN A 110 -5.11 -22.78 20.90
C GLN A 110 -3.68 -22.21 20.95
N HIS A 111 -3.35 -21.30 20.04
CA HIS A 111 -2.04 -20.67 19.93
C HIS A 111 -2.06 -19.17 20.29
N ALA A 112 -3.18 -18.64 20.80
CA ALA A 112 -3.34 -17.22 21.14
C ALA A 112 -2.33 -16.69 22.19
N GLN A 113 -1.66 -17.56 22.95
CA GLN A 113 -0.61 -17.21 23.91
C GLN A 113 0.63 -16.56 23.28
N ILE A 114 0.83 -16.67 21.96
CA ILE A 114 1.98 -16.03 21.29
C ILE A 114 1.70 -14.60 20.85
N LEU A 115 0.46 -14.13 20.97
CA LEU A 115 0.08 -12.76 20.62
C LEU A 115 0.76 -11.79 21.60
N ARG A 116 1.36 -10.71 21.07
CA ARG A 116 2.07 -9.72 21.90
C ARG A 116 1.46 -8.33 21.77
N GLY A 117 1.27 -7.86 20.55
CA GLY A 117 0.68 -6.55 20.29
C GLY A 117 0.08 -6.49 18.89
N ARG A 118 -0.82 -5.53 18.66
CA ARG A 118 -1.35 -5.28 17.33
C ARG A 118 -0.23 -4.75 16.43
N VAL A 119 -0.25 -5.16 15.17
CA VAL A 119 0.54 -4.50 14.13
C VAL A 119 -0.18 -3.20 13.80
N GLU A 120 0.52 -2.08 13.94
CA GLU A 120 -0.05 -0.76 13.63
C GLU A 120 -0.44 -0.68 12.16
N HIS A 121 -1.54 0.01 11.88
CA HIS A 121 -2.11 0.19 10.54
C HIS A 121 -2.47 -1.10 9.78
N GLY A 122 -2.41 -2.26 10.44
CA GLY A 122 -2.79 -3.54 9.83
C GLY A 122 -1.85 -4.03 8.71
N ASP A 123 -0.65 -3.44 8.58
CA ASP A 123 0.30 -3.76 7.52
C ASP A 123 1.65 -4.19 8.12
N TRP A 124 2.00 -5.46 7.90
CA TRP A 124 3.26 -6.05 8.35
C TRP A 124 4.49 -5.33 7.80
N LYS A 125 4.51 -5.02 6.51
CA LYS A 125 5.68 -4.44 5.85
C LYS A 125 5.92 -3.00 6.33
N VAL A 126 4.84 -2.23 6.47
CA VAL A 126 4.93 -0.85 7.00
C VAL A 126 5.58 -0.86 8.39
N GLN A 127 5.19 -1.78 9.29
CA GLN A 127 5.77 -1.87 10.64
C GLN A 127 7.30 -2.02 10.65
N HIS A 128 7.86 -2.67 9.63
CA HIS A 128 9.30 -2.92 9.52
C HIS A 128 10.06 -1.83 8.78
N VAL A 129 9.54 -1.39 7.63
CA VAL A 129 10.21 -0.40 6.78
C VAL A 129 10.41 0.92 7.52
N ILE A 130 9.38 1.42 8.21
CA ILE A 130 9.46 2.73 8.89
C ILE A 130 10.39 2.74 10.12
N LYS A 131 10.90 1.57 10.53
CA LYS A 131 11.85 1.42 11.66
C LYS A 131 13.29 1.23 11.22
N GLN A 132 13.56 1.19 9.92
CA GLN A 132 14.91 1.14 9.38
C GLN A 132 15.63 2.48 9.58
N ASN A 133 16.97 2.48 9.57
CA ASN A 133 17.77 3.69 9.77
C ASN A 133 17.44 4.78 8.74
N SER A 134 17.22 4.38 7.49
CA SER A 134 16.64 5.18 6.42
C SER A 134 15.74 4.30 5.55
N PHE A 135 14.81 4.92 4.84
CA PHE A 135 13.93 4.24 3.88
C PHE A 135 13.52 5.22 2.77
N LEU A 136 13.00 4.69 1.66
CA LEU A 136 12.45 5.52 0.59
C LEU A 136 11.03 5.95 0.92
N TYR A 137 10.75 7.23 0.73
CA TYR A 137 9.41 7.80 0.66
C TYR A 137 9.10 8.22 -0.78
N TYR A 138 8.03 7.67 -1.34
CA TYR A 138 7.57 7.95 -2.69
C TYR A 138 6.39 8.91 -2.66
N ALA A 139 6.56 10.09 -3.24
CA ALA A 139 5.52 11.09 -3.40
C ALA A 139 5.04 11.16 -4.85
N TYR A 140 3.74 11.06 -5.07
CA TYR A 140 3.11 11.16 -6.40
C TYR A 140 2.11 12.33 -6.50
N GLY A 141 1.91 13.06 -5.40
CA GLY A 141 1.01 14.21 -5.29
C GLY A 141 1.74 15.45 -4.78
N SER A 142 1.08 16.27 -3.95
CA SER A 142 1.68 17.54 -3.52
C SER A 142 2.87 17.42 -2.57
N CYS A 143 3.14 16.22 -2.04
CA CYS A 143 4.38 15.93 -1.32
C CYS A 143 5.62 15.90 -2.24
N MET A 144 5.47 15.99 -3.56
CA MET A 144 6.61 16.25 -4.45
C MET A 144 7.14 17.68 -4.33
N ASP A 145 6.34 18.60 -3.77
CA ASP A 145 6.66 20.01 -3.61
C ASP A 145 7.16 20.35 -2.20
N VAL A 146 8.12 21.27 -2.15
CA VAL A 146 8.85 21.60 -0.92
C VAL A 146 8.17 22.66 -0.05
N GLU A 147 7.22 23.45 -0.57
CA GLU A 147 6.69 24.62 0.16
C GLU A 147 6.05 24.22 1.48
N ARG A 148 5.21 23.18 1.47
CA ARG A 148 4.56 22.68 2.70
C ARG A 148 5.54 22.03 3.67
N PHE A 149 6.65 21.48 3.19
CA PHE A 149 7.72 20.99 4.07
C PHE A 149 8.42 22.16 4.77
N LYS A 150 8.71 23.25 4.05
CA LYS A 150 9.33 24.47 4.62
C LYS A 150 8.41 25.14 5.64
N LEU A 151 7.13 25.28 5.32
CA LEU A 151 6.13 25.86 6.24
C LEU A 151 6.02 25.07 7.55
N ALA A 152 6.19 23.75 7.49
CA ALA A 152 6.21 22.90 8.67
C ALA A 152 7.59 22.76 9.33
N GLY A 153 8.64 23.38 8.77
CA GLY A 153 10.01 23.30 9.29
C GLY A 153 10.67 21.91 9.15
N VAL A 154 10.17 21.07 8.26
CA VAL A 154 10.63 19.67 8.07
C VAL A 154 11.33 19.45 6.72
N ASP A 155 11.53 20.49 5.91
CA ASP A 155 12.14 20.38 4.59
C ASP A 155 13.55 19.79 4.59
N HIS A 156 14.29 19.94 5.70
CA HIS A 156 15.59 19.32 5.90
C HIS A 156 15.57 17.78 5.82
N HIS A 157 14.43 17.14 6.11
CA HIS A 157 14.26 15.69 5.95
C HIS A 157 14.07 15.25 4.49
N PHE A 158 13.73 16.18 3.58
CA PHE A 158 13.38 15.90 2.18
C PHE A 158 14.44 16.43 1.20
N GLN A 159 15.65 16.74 1.68
CA GLN A 159 16.74 17.25 0.83
C GLN A 159 17.41 16.16 -0.01
N ASN A 160 17.40 14.91 0.47
CA ASN A 160 17.98 13.77 -0.24
C ASN A 160 16.98 13.18 -1.24
N VAL A 161 16.85 13.86 -2.39
CA VAL A 161 16.03 13.40 -3.52
C VAL A 161 16.80 12.33 -4.30
N ILE A 162 16.26 11.13 -4.35
CA ILE A 162 16.85 10.00 -5.08
C ILE A 162 16.57 10.08 -6.58
N GLY A 163 15.41 10.61 -6.96
CA GLY A 163 15.04 10.88 -8.35
C GLY A 163 13.59 10.54 -8.66
N CYS A 164 13.32 10.32 -9.96
CA CYS A 164 12.03 9.83 -10.43
C CYS A 164 11.92 8.31 -10.21
N GLY A 165 10.87 7.90 -9.51
CA GLY A 165 10.45 6.50 -9.42
C GLY A 165 9.26 6.25 -10.33
N VAL A 166 9.26 5.12 -11.02
CA VAL A 166 8.13 4.65 -11.83
C VAL A 166 7.43 3.52 -11.09
N LEU A 167 6.17 3.74 -10.74
CA LEU A 167 5.27 2.73 -10.18
C LEU A 167 4.42 2.14 -11.30
N ASP A 168 4.79 0.95 -11.78
CA ASP A 168 4.07 0.23 -12.83
C ASP A 168 2.84 -0.49 -12.28
N GLY A 169 1.77 -0.59 -13.08
CA GLY A 169 0.51 -1.23 -12.68
C GLY A 169 -0.49 -0.29 -11.99
N TYR A 170 -0.18 1.01 -11.87
CA TYR A 170 -1.01 1.98 -11.17
C TYR A 170 -1.36 3.18 -12.05
N THR A 171 -2.48 3.82 -11.72
CA THR A 171 -2.94 5.07 -12.33
C THR A 171 -3.12 6.14 -11.26
N LEU A 172 -2.75 7.37 -11.60
CA LEU A 172 -3.02 8.55 -10.77
C LEU A 172 -4.50 8.94 -10.89
N GLY A 173 -5.18 9.04 -9.75
CA GLY A 173 -6.56 9.53 -9.63
C GLY A 173 -6.68 10.65 -8.59
N PHE A 174 -7.86 11.27 -8.52
CA PHE A 174 -8.20 12.27 -7.50
C PHE A 174 -9.43 11.83 -6.69
N THR A 175 -9.23 10.84 -5.81
CA THR A 175 -10.31 10.04 -5.22
C THR A 175 -10.63 10.41 -3.76
N VAL A 176 -10.06 11.49 -3.23
CA VAL A 176 -10.44 12.05 -1.92
C VAL A 176 -11.23 13.32 -2.11
N HIS A 177 -12.39 13.42 -1.50
CA HIS A 177 -13.19 14.65 -1.53
C HIS A 177 -12.93 15.48 -0.27
N LEU A 178 -12.26 16.62 -0.44
CA LEU A 178 -12.16 17.66 0.58
C LEU A 178 -13.07 18.84 0.21
N PRO A 179 -13.39 19.75 1.16
CA PRO A 179 -14.31 20.87 0.89
C PRO A 179 -13.93 21.76 -0.29
N ASP A 180 -12.66 21.77 -0.69
CA ASP A 180 -12.12 22.56 -1.80
C ASP A 180 -11.78 21.74 -3.05
N GLY A 181 -12.02 20.42 -3.06
CA GLY A 181 -11.83 19.56 -4.23
C GLY A 181 -11.04 18.28 -3.95
N GLY A 182 -10.69 17.60 -5.04
CA GLY A 182 -10.00 16.31 -5.05
C GLY A 182 -8.59 16.33 -4.45
N ARG A 183 -8.13 15.20 -3.89
CA ARG A 183 -6.69 14.96 -3.62
C ARG A 183 -6.20 13.69 -4.31
N ALA A 184 -4.90 13.69 -4.63
CA ALA A 184 -4.27 12.67 -5.44
C ALA A 184 -4.24 11.29 -4.75
N ASP A 185 -4.36 10.24 -5.54
CA ASP A 185 -4.32 8.84 -5.14
C ASP A 185 -3.62 7.99 -6.20
N ILE A 186 -3.09 6.84 -5.80
CA ILE A 186 -2.63 5.79 -6.71
C ILE A 186 -3.60 4.61 -6.64
N ILE A 187 -4.06 4.17 -7.80
CA ILE A 187 -5.08 3.13 -7.93
C ILE A 187 -4.48 1.97 -8.73
N GLU A 188 -4.54 0.75 -8.21
CA GLU A 188 -3.95 -0.44 -8.84
C GLU A 188 -4.82 -0.94 -10.03
N MET A 189 -4.92 -0.13 -11.07
CA MET A 189 -5.78 -0.35 -12.25
C MET A 189 -5.00 -0.37 -13.57
N GLY A 190 -3.71 -0.70 -13.50
CA GLY A 190 -2.80 -0.65 -14.63
C GLY A 190 -2.30 0.76 -14.93
N GLY A 191 -1.45 0.89 -15.95
CA GLY A 191 -0.76 2.13 -16.29
C GLY A 191 0.57 2.26 -15.54
N ALA A 192 1.12 3.47 -15.50
CA ALA A 192 2.30 3.77 -14.73
C ALA A 192 2.16 5.15 -14.09
N VAL A 193 2.64 5.29 -12.85
CA VAL A 193 2.71 6.57 -12.13
C VAL A 193 4.17 6.93 -11.94
N GLU A 194 4.57 8.11 -12.42
CA GLU A 194 5.86 8.68 -12.02
C GLU A 194 5.68 9.52 -10.75
N GLY A 195 6.69 9.48 -9.89
CA GLY A 195 6.71 10.22 -8.63
C GLY A 195 8.13 10.50 -8.19
N LYS A 196 8.26 11.34 -7.17
CA LYS A 196 9.54 11.73 -6.58
C LYS A 196 9.86 10.85 -5.38
N ALA A 197 11.01 10.19 -5.44
CA ALA A 197 11.52 9.38 -4.34
C ALA A 197 12.51 10.19 -3.49
N TYR A 198 12.29 10.17 -2.18
CA TYR A 198 13.16 10.76 -1.16
C TYR A 198 13.75 9.64 -0.31
N GLU A 199 14.99 9.77 0.13
CA GLU A 199 15.49 8.98 1.26
C GLU A 199 15.30 9.78 2.55
N VAL A 200 14.57 9.18 3.50
CA VAL A 200 14.18 9.83 4.76
C VAL A 200 14.51 8.92 5.96
N THR A 201 14.47 9.48 7.17
CA THR A 201 14.70 8.77 8.43
C THR A 201 13.40 8.63 9.23
N PRO A 202 13.30 7.70 10.20
CA PRO A 202 12.09 7.47 10.99
C PRO A 202 11.50 8.70 11.71
N ASP A 203 12.33 9.72 12.00
CA ASP A 203 11.89 10.94 12.68
C ASP A 203 10.81 11.72 11.89
N ILE A 204 10.69 11.48 10.58
CA ILE A 204 9.67 12.15 9.74
C ILE A 204 8.28 11.51 9.82
N ILE A 205 8.16 10.30 10.37
CA ILE A 205 6.91 9.53 10.37
C ILE A 205 5.73 10.27 11.01
N PRO A 206 5.88 10.92 12.19
CA PRO A 206 4.77 11.68 12.78
C PRO A 206 4.24 12.78 11.86
N TYR A 207 5.13 13.46 11.13
CA TYR A 207 4.73 14.49 10.17
C TYR A 207 4.00 13.91 8.97
N LEU A 208 4.54 12.87 8.33
CA LEU A 208 3.90 12.23 7.17
C LEU A 208 2.52 11.69 7.56
N PHE A 209 2.42 10.96 8.68
CA PHE A 209 1.15 10.36 9.09
C PHE A 209 0.10 11.41 9.48
N GLY A 210 0.54 12.51 10.09
CA GLY A 210 -0.32 13.66 10.37
C GLY A 210 -0.79 14.36 9.10
N ARG A 211 0.12 14.60 8.14
CA ARG A 211 -0.19 15.26 6.86
C ARG A 211 -1.16 14.44 6.00
N GLU A 212 -0.99 13.13 5.98
CA GLU A 212 -1.77 12.20 5.16
C GLU A 212 -3.05 11.71 5.88
N GLY A 213 -3.33 12.23 7.09
CA GLY A 213 -4.56 11.90 7.81
C GLY A 213 -4.71 10.41 8.15
N VAL A 214 -3.59 9.73 8.46
CA VAL A 214 -3.58 8.29 8.78
C VAL A 214 -4.46 7.99 9.99
N GLY A 215 -4.43 8.85 11.00
CA GLY A 215 -5.25 8.71 12.21
C GLY A 215 -6.76 8.89 11.96
N SER A 216 -7.14 9.57 10.88
CA SER A 216 -8.53 9.76 10.44
C SER A 216 -8.93 8.83 9.29
N LEU A 217 -8.07 7.84 8.95
CA LEU A 217 -8.28 6.90 7.84
C LEU A 217 -8.50 7.56 6.48
N LEU A 218 -7.88 8.74 6.24
CA LEU A 218 -7.94 9.38 4.92
C LEU A 218 -7.07 8.61 3.93
N TYR A 219 -5.79 8.47 4.29
CA TYR A 219 -4.84 7.58 3.63
C TYR A 219 -4.33 6.52 4.60
N ARG A 220 -3.93 5.37 4.06
CA ARG A 220 -3.12 4.37 4.77
C ARG A 220 -1.67 4.45 4.29
N PRO A 221 -0.68 4.17 5.16
CA PRO A 221 0.65 3.86 4.69
C PRO A 221 0.64 2.54 3.90
N ALA A 222 1.48 2.46 2.86
CA ALA A 222 1.65 1.27 2.04
C ALA A 222 3.12 1.14 1.62
N ILE A 223 3.57 -0.10 1.39
CA ILE A 223 4.88 -0.37 0.77
C ILE A 223 4.64 -0.81 -0.66
N ILE A 224 5.27 -0.11 -1.60
CA ILE A 224 5.18 -0.35 -3.04
C ILE A 224 6.57 -0.58 -3.63
N ASP A 225 6.60 -1.21 -4.81
CA ASP A 225 7.80 -1.36 -5.61
C ASP A 225 7.85 -0.27 -6.69
N ILE A 226 8.90 0.54 -6.67
CA ILE A 226 9.15 1.55 -7.70
C ILE A 226 10.44 1.24 -8.44
N GLU A 227 10.46 1.46 -9.74
CA GLU A 227 11.67 1.40 -10.54
C GLU A 227 12.38 2.77 -10.52
N ILE A 228 13.64 2.79 -10.09
CA ILE A 228 14.51 3.95 -10.16
C ILE A 228 15.82 3.53 -10.83
N ASN A 229 16.14 4.15 -11.97
CA ASN A 229 17.37 3.86 -12.73
C ASN A 229 17.55 2.37 -13.06
N GLY A 230 16.48 1.68 -13.46
CA GLY A 230 16.49 0.25 -13.80
C GLY A 230 16.57 -0.70 -12.60
N MET A 231 16.44 -0.19 -11.37
CA MET A 231 16.41 -1.01 -10.16
C MET A 231 15.06 -0.85 -9.45
N VAL A 232 14.45 -1.99 -9.11
CA VAL A 232 13.25 -2.03 -8.28
C VAL A 232 13.64 -1.81 -6.81
N LYS A 233 12.96 -0.90 -6.13
CA LYS A 233 13.15 -0.60 -4.72
C LYS A 233 11.81 -0.48 -4.00
N GLU A 234 11.77 -0.95 -2.76
CA GLU A 234 10.65 -0.75 -1.86
C GLU A 234 10.61 0.70 -1.38
N ALA A 235 9.41 1.30 -1.38
CA ALA A 235 9.20 2.64 -0.86
C ALA A 235 7.90 2.72 -0.05
N LEU A 236 7.95 3.49 1.04
CA LEU A 236 6.76 3.97 1.73
C LEU A 236 6.01 4.95 0.83
N THR A 237 4.72 4.74 0.70
CA THR A 237 3.78 5.68 0.07
C THR A 237 2.51 5.75 0.91
N PHE A 238 1.55 6.56 0.48
CA PHE A 238 0.22 6.63 1.06
C PHE A 238 -0.81 6.29 -0.01
N ILE A 239 -1.88 5.59 0.36
CA ILE A 239 -2.97 5.20 -0.57
C ILE A 239 -4.29 5.54 0.10
N VAL A 240 -5.25 6.07 -0.65
CA VAL A 240 -6.56 6.42 -0.10
C VAL A 240 -7.28 5.17 0.42
N VAL A 241 -7.88 5.27 1.61
CA VAL A 241 -8.61 4.15 2.24
C VAL A 241 -10.00 3.99 1.63
N GLN A 242 -10.73 5.09 1.49
CA GLN A 242 -12.08 5.12 0.91
C GLN A 242 -12.03 5.96 -0.36
N LYS A 243 -11.89 5.28 -1.50
CA LYS A 243 -11.79 5.91 -2.81
C LYS A 243 -13.17 6.33 -3.27
N GLU A 244 -13.33 7.62 -3.55
CA GLU A 244 -14.52 8.20 -4.14
C GLU A 244 -14.34 8.37 -5.66
N GLU A 245 -15.42 8.72 -6.36
CA GLU A 245 -15.33 9.11 -7.77
C GLU A 245 -14.38 10.30 -7.94
N GLU A 246 -13.76 10.41 -9.11
CA GLU A 246 -12.77 11.48 -9.31
C GLU A 246 -13.40 12.87 -9.24
N LEU A 247 -12.85 13.69 -8.33
CA LEU A 247 -13.18 15.10 -8.19
C LEU A 247 -11.97 15.95 -8.57
N ALA A 248 -12.20 17.08 -9.23
CA ALA A 248 -11.11 17.93 -9.66
C ALA A 248 -10.35 18.49 -8.45
N PRO A 249 -9.01 18.46 -8.47
CA PRO A 249 -8.24 19.17 -7.47
C PRO A 249 -8.40 20.69 -7.62
N PRO A 250 -8.34 21.45 -6.50
CA PRO A 250 -8.28 22.90 -6.58
C PRO A 250 -6.99 23.37 -7.27
N ASP A 251 -7.01 24.59 -7.82
CA ASP A 251 -5.89 25.15 -8.59
C ASP A 251 -4.58 25.18 -7.77
N HIS A 252 -4.63 25.69 -6.54
CA HIS A 252 -3.45 25.79 -5.68
C HIS A 252 -2.82 24.40 -5.41
N TYR A 253 -3.62 23.35 -5.21
CA TYR A 253 -3.12 21.99 -5.01
C TYR A 253 -2.54 21.40 -6.30
N SER A 254 -3.16 21.69 -7.44
CA SER A 254 -2.65 21.28 -8.75
C SER A 254 -1.30 21.93 -9.06
N GLU A 255 -1.13 23.21 -8.70
CA GLU A 255 0.13 23.93 -8.82
C GLU A 255 1.24 23.32 -7.96
N GLU A 256 0.94 22.89 -6.73
CA GLU A 256 1.89 22.12 -5.91
C GLU A 256 2.35 20.84 -6.64
N ILE A 257 1.42 20.08 -7.25
CA ILE A 257 1.78 18.86 -7.99
C ILE A 257 2.68 19.19 -9.18
N PHE A 258 2.34 20.21 -9.97
CA PHE A 258 3.10 20.56 -11.17
C PHE A 258 4.50 21.06 -10.82
N ARG A 259 4.60 22.02 -9.89
CA ARG A 259 5.87 22.56 -9.42
C ARG A 259 6.72 21.50 -8.74
N GLY A 260 6.09 20.62 -7.96
CA GLY A 260 6.77 19.50 -7.31
C GLY A 260 7.30 18.48 -8.31
N GLY A 261 6.61 18.23 -9.42
CA GLY A 261 7.07 17.29 -10.43
C GLY A 261 8.13 17.86 -11.40
N GLU A 262 8.17 19.18 -11.60
CA GLU A 262 9.13 19.84 -12.48
C GLU A 262 10.59 19.51 -12.13
N GLY A 263 11.38 19.19 -13.15
CA GLY A 263 12.80 18.80 -13.00
C GLY A 263 13.03 17.41 -12.41
N THR A 264 11.98 16.65 -12.08
CA THR A 264 12.09 15.27 -11.60
C THR A 264 11.33 14.30 -12.49
N LEU A 265 10.03 14.54 -12.69
CA LEU A 265 9.21 13.71 -13.57
C LEU A 265 9.51 14.02 -15.03
N SER A 266 9.17 13.10 -15.92
CA SER A 266 9.25 13.32 -17.36
C SER A 266 8.28 14.41 -17.80
N GLU A 267 8.67 15.18 -18.82
CA GLU A 267 7.81 16.21 -19.42
C GLU A 267 6.51 15.61 -19.97
N GLU A 268 6.59 14.39 -20.53
CA GLU A 268 5.43 13.67 -21.04
C GLU A 268 4.45 13.32 -19.92
N TYR A 269 4.95 12.84 -18.77
CA TYR A 269 4.09 12.50 -17.64
C TYR A 269 3.49 13.74 -17.00
N LEU A 270 4.26 14.82 -16.82
CA LEU A 270 3.72 16.11 -16.36
C LEU A 270 2.60 16.63 -17.27
N LYS A 271 2.75 16.48 -18.59
CA LYS A 271 1.69 16.83 -19.54
C LYS A 271 0.45 15.95 -19.34
N LYS A 272 0.61 14.63 -19.14
CA LYS A 272 -0.49 13.69 -18.83
C LYS A 272 -1.23 14.10 -17.56
N ILE A 273 -0.55 14.49 -16.48
CA ILE A 273 -1.19 14.97 -15.24
C ILE A 273 -1.99 16.25 -15.52
N LYS A 274 -1.41 17.23 -16.25
CA LYS A 274 -2.08 18.48 -16.60
C LYS A 274 -3.36 18.23 -17.43
N GLU A 275 -3.31 17.30 -18.37
CA GLU A 275 -4.47 16.89 -19.18
C GLU A 275 -5.53 16.16 -18.34
N LYS A 276 -5.11 15.29 -17.42
CA LYS A 276 -6.00 14.61 -16.47
C LYS A 276 -6.76 15.62 -15.61
N VAL A 277 -6.08 16.58 -14.99
CA VAL A 277 -6.71 17.64 -14.17
C VAL A 277 -7.75 18.43 -14.98
N LYS A 278 -7.41 18.81 -16.22
CA LYS A 278 -8.35 19.51 -17.12
C LYS A 278 -9.56 18.64 -17.47
N SER A 279 -9.36 17.35 -17.71
CA SER A 279 -10.42 16.42 -18.05
C SER A 279 -11.41 16.24 -16.90
N VAL A 280 -10.93 16.10 -15.66
CA VAL A 280 -11.79 15.97 -14.48
C VAL A 280 -12.59 17.26 -14.26
N LYS A 281 -11.95 18.44 -14.34
CA LYS A 281 -12.64 19.75 -14.29
C LYS A 281 -13.72 19.91 -15.36
N GLY A 282 -13.43 19.47 -16.59
CA GLY A 282 -14.38 19.54 -17.69
C GLY A 282 -15.62 18.66 -17.49
N LYS A 283 -15.50 17.53 -16.78
CA LYS A 283 -16.64 16.67 -16.44
C LYS A 283 -17.56 17.32 -15.41
N GLU A 284 -17.02 18.02 -14.42
CA GLU A 284 -17.82 18.73 -13.41
C GLU A 284 -18.69 19.83 -14.01
N MET A 285 -18.22 20.53 -15.04
CA MET A 285 -18.98 21.61 -15.69
C MET A 285 -20.21 21.12 -16.49
N ILE A 286 -20.34 19.81 -16.72
CA ILE A 286 -21.40 19.20 -17.54
C ILE A 286 -22.50 18.58 -16.65
N VAL A 287 -22.25 18.44 -15.34
CA VAL A 287 -23.17 17.83 -14.36
C VAL A 287 -24.03 18.89 -13.65
#